data_AF-A0A645DIH3-F1
#
_entry.id   AF-A0A645DIH3-F1
#
_cell.length_a   1.000
_cell.length_b   1.000
_cell.length_c   1.000
_cell.angle_alpha   90.00
_cell.angle_beta   90.00
_cell.angle_gamma   90.00
#
_symmetry.space_group_name_H-M   'P 1'
#
loop_
_entity.id
_entity.type
_entity.pdbx_description
1 polymer ?
#
loop_
_entity_poly.entity_id
_entity_poly.type
_entity_poly.pdbx_seq_one_letter_code
_entity_poly.pdbx_strand_id
1 'polypeptide(L)'
;MVTDPRINITSDVFRAWFQDRTAEVIAEENKPVKPKFESPEMEFEPEMKSSVPRHIKIGETKNLTRIEFAGHVHITGTDEHGTRFSASGESAVYTVADRMIEMATVNGVNPVLTRGGTVAECSTVRVDVSKADPEPEGSDMRIISFEPDWEER
;
A
#
# COMPACT_ATOMS: atom_id res chain seq x y z
N MET A 1 -2.43 -22.40 10.30
CA MET A 1 -1.57 -21.70 9.34
C MET A 1 -1.31 -20.32 9.93
N VAL A 2 -0.10 -20.08 10.41
CA VAL A 2 0.27 -18.79 11.03
C VAL A 2 0.81 -17.94 9.88
N THR A 3 0.04 -16.96 9.41
CA THR A 3 0.61 -15.83 8.68
C THR A 3 1.56 -15.17 9.65
N ASP A 4 2.86 -15.30 9.45
CA ASP A 4 3.85 -14.50 10.18
C ASP A 4 3.95 -13.16 9.45
N PRO A 5 3.27 -12.08 9.91
CA PRO A 5 3.20 -10.85 9.16
C PRO A 5 4.05 -9.84 9.93
N ARG A 6 5.36 -9.90 9.74
CA ARG A 6 6.31 -8.96 10.36
C ARG A 6 5.95 -7.50 10.08
N ILE A 7 5.24 -7.26 8.97
CA ILE A 7 4.51 -6.03 8.68
C ILE A 7 3.06 -6.35 8.30
N ASN A 8 2.12 -5.56 8.83
CA ASN A 8 0.75 -5.49 8.34
C ASN A 8 0.44 -4.06 7.87
N ILE A 9 -0.28 -3.95 6.76
CA ILE A 9 -0.78 -2.68 6.23
C ILE A 9 -2.30 -2.79 6.13
N THR A 10 -3.02 -1.82 6.68
CA THR A 10 -4.46 -1.66 6.52
C THR A 10 -4.77 -0.30 5.92
N SER A 11 -5.76 -0.24 5.04
CA SER A 11 -6.21 0.99 4.39
C SER A 11 -7.63 0.79 3.87
N ASP A 12 -8.38 1.89 3.72
CA ASP A 12 -9.75 1.89 3.20
C ASP A 12 -9.80 1.58 1.70
N VAL A 13 -8.83 2.10 0.93
CA VAL A 13 -8.75 1.98 -0.52
C VAL A 13 -7.35 1.56 -0.92
N PHE A 14 -7.25 0.62 -1.86
CA PHE A 14 -5.98 0.36 -2.51
C PHE A 14 -6.11 0.26 -4.03
N ARG A 15 -5.01 0.59 -4.71
CA ARG A 15 -4.86 0.51 -6.17
C ARG A 15 -3.54 -0.16 -6.49
N ALA A 16 -3.56 -1.15 -7.38
CA ALA A 16 -2.37 -1.85 -7.83
C ALA A 16 -2.05 -1.47 -9.28
N TRP A 17 -0.78 -1.19 -9.56
CA TRP A 17 -0.26 -0.82 -10.87
C TRP A 17 0.63 -1.93 -11.39
N PHE A 18 0.47 -2.26 -12.67
CA PHE A 18 1.22 -3.30 -13.36
C PHE A 18 2.03 -2.70 -14.52
N GLN A 19 3.23 -3.22 -14.76
CA GLN A 19 4.03 -2.88 -15.94
C GLN A 19 3.39 -3.59 -17.14
N ASP A 20 2.90 -2.81 -18.11
CA ASP A 20 2.48 -3.35 -19.39
C ASP A 20 3.68 -3.97 -20.11
N ARG A 21 3.77 -5.30 -20.10
CA ARG A 21 4.54 -6.01 -21.12
C ARG A 21 3.66 -6.15 -22.37
N THR A 22 3.47 -5.02 -23.06
CA THR A 22 3.09 -4.82 -24.47
C THR A 22 1.84 -5.53 -25.00
N ALA A 23 1.18 -4.89 -25.98
CA ALA A 23 0.22 -5.52 -26.87
C ALA A 23 0.83 -6.75 -27.57
N GLU A 24 0.72 -7.91 -26.95
CA GLU A 24 0.65 -9.21 -27.63
C GLU A 24 -0.67 -9.84 -27.19
N VAL A 25 -1.73 -9.40 -27.85
CA VAL A 25 -2.95 -10.17 -27.97
C VAL A 25 -2.54 -11.50 -28.60
N ILE A 26 -2.33 -12.54 -27.79
CA ILE A 26 -2.42 -13.91 -28.28
C ILE A 26 -3.91 -14.15 -28.52
N ALA A 27 -4.44 -13.57 -29.60
CA ALA A 27 -5.67 -14.05 -30.20
C ALA A 27 -5.27 -15.36 -30.87
N GLU A 28 -5.53 -16.49 -30.20
CA GLU A 28 -5.70 -17.73 -30.94
C GLU A 28 -6.74 -17.46 -32.04
N GLU A 29 -6.33 -17.67 -33.29
CA GLU A 29 -7.17 -17.57 -34.48
C GLU A 29 -8.41 -18.46 -34.33
N ASN A 30 -9.50 -17.92 -33.80
CA ASN A 30 -10.81 -18.45 -34.11
C ASN A 30 -11.27 -17.80 -35.41
N LYS A 31 -11.18 -18.61 -36.47
CA LYS A 31 -11.59 -18.37 -37.86
C LYS A 31 -12.84 -17.48 -37.99
N PRO A 32 -12.92 -16.66 -39.05
CA PRO A 32 -13.94 -15.65 -39.19
C PRO A 32 -15.31 -16.29 -39.46
N VAL A 33 -16.25 -16.13 -38.54
CA VAL A 33 -17.67 -16.26 -38.85
C VAL A 33 -18.17 -14.87 -39.23
N LYS A 34 -18.54 -14.68 -40.50
CA LYS A 34 -19.06 -13.43 -41.06
C LYS A 34 -20.21 -12.88 -40.19
N PRO A 35 -20.20 -11.60 -39.78
CA PRO A 35 -21.41 -10.98 -39.27
C PRO A 35 -22.32 -10.62 -40.45
N LYS A 36 -23.56 -11.09 -40.40
CA LYS A 36 -24.67 -10.45 -41.10
C LYS A 36 -25.42 -9.62 -40.07
N PHE A 37 -25.71 -8.39 -40.47
CA PHE A 37 -26.70 -7.45 -39.96
C PHE A 37 -26.30 -6.43 -38.88
N GLU A 38 -26.72 -5.21 -39.24
CA GLU A 38 -26.53 -3.88 -38.66
C GLU A 38 -27.31 -3.68 -37.35
N SER A 39 -26.69 -3.02 -36.36
CA SER A 39 -27.18 -1.82 -35.67
C SER A 39 -26.20 -1.40 -34.56
N PRO A 40 -25.99 -0.10 -34.30
CA PRO A 40 -25.06 0.36 -33.27
C PRO A 40 -25.77 0.39 -31.91
N GLU A 41 -25.62 -0.66 -31.11
CA GLU A 41 -25.84 -0.54 -29.67
C GLU A 41 -24.53 -0.08 -29.03
N MET A 42 -24.59 1.10 -28.41
CA MET A 42 -23.50 1.68 -27.65
C MET A 42 -23.32 0.82 -26.39
N GLU A 43 -22.46 -0.21 -26.48
CA GLU A 43 -22.05 -1.02 -25.35
C GLU A 43 -21.20 -0.15 -24.41
N PHE A 44 -21.79 0.28 -23.30
CA PHE A 44 -21.02 0.72 -22.15
C PHE A 44 -20.16 -0.47 -21.72
N GLU A 45 -18.83 -0.31 -21.81
CA GLU A 45 -17.90 -1.26 -21.23
C GLU A 45 -18.31 -1.51 -19.77
N PRO A 46 -18.50 -2.78 -19.35
CA PRO A 46 -18.79 -3.04 -17.96
C PRO A 46 -17.57 -2.67 -17.13
N GLU A 47 -17.71 -1.68 -16.24
CA GLU A 47 -16.75 -1.41 -15.17
C GLU A 47 -16.45 -2.74 -14.47
N MET A 48 -15.27 -3.28 -14.76
CA MET A 48 -14.79 -4.50 -14.13
C MET A 48 -14.50 -4.13 -12.67
N LYS A 49 -15.51 -4.29 -11.80
CA LYS A 49 -15.35 -4.25 -10.35
C LYS A 49 -14.43 -5.41 -9.95
N SER A 50 -13.13 -5.16 -10.03
CA SER A 50 -12.11 -6.07 -9.55
C SER A 50 -12.40 -6.34 -8.08
N SER A 51 -12.72 -7.61 -7.76
CA SER A 51 -12.83 -8.08 -6.40
C SER A 51 -11.45 -7.98 -5.76
N VAL A 52 -11.23 -6.85 -5.09
CA VAL A 52 -10.07 -6.54 -4.25
C VAL A 52 -9.64 -7.79 -3.46
N PRO A 53 -8.50 -8.42 -3.81
CA PRO A 53 -8.02 -9.57 -3.06
C PRO A 53 -7.66 -9.12 -1.64
N ARG A 54 -8.24 -9.78 -0.62
CA ARG A 54 -7.95 -9.52 0.80
C ARG A 54 -6.49 -9.77 1.19
N HIS A 55 -5.75 -10.51 0.36
CA HIS A 55 -4.33 -10.82 0.53
C HIS A 55 -3.64 -10.76 -0.84
N ILE A 56 -2.65 -9.89 -1.00
CA ILE A 56 -1.80 -9.85 -2.19
C ILE A 56 -0.45 -10.46 -1.81
N LYS A 57 -0.13 -11.62 -2.40
CA LYS A 57 1.22 -12.17 -2.37
C LYS A 57 2.05 -11.52 -3.47
N ILE A 58 2.86 -10.54 -3.10
CA ILE A 58 3.67 -9.72 -4.01
C ILE A 58 4.70 -10.56 -4.80
N GLY A 59 5.09 -11.75 -4.31
CA GLY A 59 6.02 -12.65 -5.00
C GLY A 59 5.45 -13.37 -6.24
N GLU A 60 4.13 -13.38 -6.46
CA GLU A 60 3.50 -14.18 -7.52
C GLU A 60 3.10 -13.35 -8.76
N THR A 61 3.10 -12.02 -8.67
CA THR A 61 2.68 -11.13 -9.76
C THR A 61 3.89 -10.54 -10.49
N LYS A 62 4.36 -11.24 -11.53
CA LYS A 62 5.55 -10.88 -12.33
C LYS A 62 5.56 -9.46 -12.92
N ASN A 63 4.41 -8.78 -12.96
CA ASN A 63 4.26 -7.45 -13.55
C ASN A 63 3.84 -6.37 -12.54
N LEU A 64 3.66 -6.67 -11.25
CA LEU A 64 3.27 -5.64 -10.28
C LEU A 64 4.43 -4.65 -10.06
N THR A 65 4.18 -3.36 -10.23
CA THR A 65 5.19 -2.30 -10.06
C THR A 65 5.00 -1.50 -8.78
N ARG A 66 3.75 -1.19 -8.45
CA ARG A 66 3.40 -0.31 -7.33
C ARG A 66 2.03 -0.67 -6.75
N ILE A 67 1.88 -0.54 -5.44
CA ILE A 67 0.59 -0.50 -4.76
C ILE A 67 0.45 0.88 -4.09
N GLU A 68 -0.69 1.52 -4.26
CA GLU A 68 -1.07 2.75 -3.58
C GLU A 68 -2.18 2.43 -2.57
N PHE A 69 -2.00 2.87 -1.34
CA PHE A 69 -2.95 2.78 -0.24
C PHE A 69 -3.45 4.20 0.06
N ALA A 70 -4.76 4.36 0.24
CA ALA A 70 -5.40 5.65 0.45
C ALA A 70 -6.61 5.52 1.37
N GLY A 71 -6.87 6.57 2.15
CA GLY A 71 -7.91 6.52 3.18
C GLY A 71 -7.41 5.72 4.37
N HIS A 72 -7.01 6.45 5.41
CA HIS A 72 -6.56 5.95 6.71
C HIS A 72 -5.63 4.73 6.61
N VAL A 73 -4.40 4.98 6.20
CA VAL A 73 -3.37 3.94 6.11
C VAL A 73 -2.73 3.74 7.48
N HIS A 74 -2.66 2.49 7.91
CA HIS A 74 -1.97 2.09 9.13
C HIS A 74 -1.02 0.92 8.84
N ILE A 75 0.24 1.11 9.22
CA ILE A 75 1.31 0.12 9.09
C ILE A 75 1.73 -0.29 10.48
N THR A 76 1.86 -1.58 10.75
CA THR A 76 2.40 -2.11 12.01
C THR A 76 3.49 -3.11 11.73
N GLY A 77 4.49 -3.20 12.61
CA GLY A 77 5.52 -4.21 12.50
C GLY A 77 6.39 -4.33 13.74
N THR A 78 7.40 -5.18 13.65
CA THR A 78 8.42 -5.37 14.70
C THR A 78 9.81 -5.27 14.07
N ASP A 79 10.69 -4.47 14.68
CA ASP A 79 12.08 -4.31 14.21
C ASP A 79 13.01 -5.42 14.74
N GLU A 80 14.30 -5.35 14.38
CA GLU A 80 15.30 -6.39 14.70
C GLU A 80 15.55 -6.56 16.20
N HIS A 81 15.18 -5.55 17.00
CA HIS A 81 15.29 -5.57 18.45
C HIS A 81 14.03 -6.11 19.13
N GLY A 82 13.02 -6.54 18.35
CA GLY A 82 11.72 -6.92 18.89
C GLY A 82 10.85 -5.72 19.28
N THR A 83 11.25 -4.50 18.92
CA THR A 83 10.48 -3.29 19.24
C THR A 83 9.34 -3.17 18.26
N ARG A 84 8.12 -3.07 18.79
CA ARG A 84 6.94 -2.80 17.97
C ARG A 84 6.96 -1.37 17.48
N PHE A 85 6.59 -1.19 16.21
CA PHE A 85 6.34 0.10 15.63
C PHE A 85 4.97 0.16 14.96
N SER A 86 4.43 1.36 14.83
CA SER A 86 3.28 1.65 13.99
C SER A 86 3.44 2.98 13.28
N ALA A 87 2.92 3.09 12.06
CA ALA A 87 2.87 4.32 11.30
C ALA A 87 1.44 4.55 10.78
N SER A 88 0.95 5.78 10.88
CA SER A 88 -0.40 6.16 10.45
C SER A 88 -0.35 7.39 9.56
N GLY A 89 -1.26 7.49 8.59
CA GLY A 89 -1.37 8.65 7.70
C GLY A 89 -2.43 8.45 6.61
N GLU A 90 -2.54 9.40 5.70
CA GLU A 90 -3.64 9.45 4.71
C GLU A 90 -3.37 8.61 3.46
N SER A 91 -2.09 8.39 3.12
CA SER A 91 -1.69 7.58 1.97
C SER A 91 -0.34 6.91 2.20
N ALA A 92 -0.16 5.76 1.56
CA ALA A 92 1.12 5.09 1.46
C ALA A 92 1.32 4.50 0.06
N VAL A 93 2.56 4.39 -0.35
CA VAL A 93 2.95 3.80 -1.63
C VAL A 93 3.95 2.69 -1.37
N TYR A 94 3.63 1.49 -1.83
CA TYR A 94 4.59 0.40 -1.90
C TYR A 94 5.16 0.29 -3.32
N THR A 95 6.47 0.46 -3.46
CA THR A 95 7.19 0.27 -4.72
C THR A 95 7.83 -1.11 -4.72
N VAL A 96 7.45 -1.97 -5.67
CA VAL A 96 7.86 -3.38 -5.71
C VAL A 96 9.37 -3.52 -6.01
N ALA A 97 9.88 -2.72 -6.94
CA ALA A 97 11.28 -2.76 -7.35
C ALA A 97 12.22 -2.47 -6.17
N ASP A 98 11.87 -1.47 -5.36
CA ASP A 98 12.67 -1.02 -4.23
C ASP A 98 12.31 -1.74 -2.93
N ARG A 99 11.22 -2.52 -2.94
CA ARG A 99 10.61 -3.15 -1.76
C ARG A 99 10.45 -2.15 -0.61
N MET A 100 10.00 -0.94 -0.94
CA MET A 100 9.89 0.17 -0.01
C MET A 100 8.43 0.60 0.12
N ILE A 101 7.96 0.78 1.36
CA ILE A 101 6.71 1.48 1.64
C ILE A 101 7.06 2.91 2.05
N GLU A 102 6.39 3.90 1.46
CA GLU A 102 6.55 5.31 1.79
C GLU A 102 5.19 5.93 2.11
N MET A 103 5.10 6.63 3.24
CA MET A 103 4.01 7.52 3.60
C MET A 103 4.53 8.95 3.51
N ALA A 104 3.73 9.85 2.96
CA ALA A 104 4.08 11.25 2.84
C ALA A 104 2.94 12.13 3.35
N THR A 105 3.27 13.38 3.60
CA THR A 105 2.28 14.41 3.93
C THR A 105 1.30 14.57 2.78
N VAL A 106 0.01 14.46 3.07
CA VAL A 106 -1.07 14.63 2.08
C VAL A 106 -2.06 15.64 2.63
N ASN A 107 -2.40 16.66 1.83
CA ASN A 107 -3.33 17.72 2.23
C ASN A 107 -2.99 18.40 3.57
N GLY A 108 -1.69 18.51 3.89
CA GLY A 108 -1.21 19.08 5.15
C GLY A 108 -1.30 18.16 6.36
N VAL A 109 -1.73 16.90 6.18
CA VAL A 109 -1.76 15.88 7.23
C VAL A 109 -0.45 15.10 7.19
N ASN A 110 0.37 15.26 8.22
CA ASN A 110 1.64 14.56 8.38
C ASN A 110 1.41 13.12 8.85
N PRO A 111 2.18 12.13 8.36
CA PRO A 111 2.20 10.81 8.96
C PRO A 111 2.75 10.84 10.39
N VAL A 112 2.24 9.95 11.24
CA VAL A 112 2.65 9.77 12.63
C VAL A 112 3.34 8.41 12.76
N LEU A 113 4.57 8.40 13.25
CA LEU A 113 5.35 7.21 13.56
C LEU A 113 5.41 7.00 15.07
N THR A 114 5.06 5.81 15.53
CA THR A 114 5.22 5.37 16.92
C THR A 114 6.22 4.23 16.99
N ARG A 115 7.26 4.36 17.83
CA ARG A 115 8.27 3.32 18.04
C ARG A 115 8.78 3.36 19.46
N GLY A 116 8.82 2.21 20.14
CA GLY A 116 9.37 2.13 21.51
C GLY A 116 8.70 3.07 22.51
N GLY A 117 7.40 3.38 22.32
CA GLY A 117 6.64 4.33 23.15
C GLY A 117 6.83 5.81 22.78
N THR A 118 7.73 6.14 21.85
CA THR A 118 7.87 7.50 21.31
C THR A 118 6.91 7.68 20.16
N VAL A 119 6.18 8.80 20.14
CA VAL A 119 5.30 9.21 19.05
C VAL A 119 5.93 10.43 18.36
N ALA A 120 6.03 10.42 17.04
CA ALA A 120 6.59 11.51 16.25
C ALA A 120 5.76 11.80 15.00
N GLU A 121 5.47 13.07 14.75
CA GLU A 121 5.02 13.55 13.43
C GLU A 121 6.22 13.64 12.49
N CYS A 122 6.05 13.18 11.25
CA CYS A 122 7.11 13.16 10.24
C CYS A 122 6.59 13.77 8.94
N SER A 123 7.46 14.39 8.12
CA SER A 123 7.08 14.79 6.75
C SER A 123 6.85 13.56 5.87
N THR A 124 7.69 12.54 6.05
CA THR A 124 7.58 11.24 5.40
C THR A 124 7.95 10.12 6.38
N VAL A 125 7.36 8.94 6.20
CA VAL A 125 7.76 7.70 6.87
C VAL A 125 8.09 6.66 5.81
N ARG A 126 9.24 6.00 5.91
CA ARG A 126 9.68 4.94 5.00
C ARG A 126 9.91 3.64 5.73
N VAL A 127 9.57 2.53 5.10
CA VAL A 127 9.79 1.19 5.64
C VAL A 127 10.36 0.28 4.56
N ASP A 128 11.58 -0.21 4.78
CA ASP A 128 12.24 -1.16 3.89
C ASP A 128 11.79 -2.59 4.20
N VAL A 129 10.86 -3.10 3.40
CA VAL A 129 10.32 -4.46 3.59
C VAL A 129 11.14 -5.55 2.91
N SER A 130 12.30 -5.20 2.33
CA SER A 130 13.27 -6.20 1.88
C SER A 130 13.99 -6.87 3.04
N LYS A 131 14.07 -6.17 4.18
CA LYS A 131 14.74 -6.65 5.39
C LYS A 131 13.85 -7.64 6.13
N ALA A 132 14.50 -8.63 6.74
CA ALA A 132 13.82 -9.58 7.62
C ALA A 132 13.13 -8.84 8.76
N ASP A 133 13.81 -7.85 9.34
CA ASP A 133 13.34 -7.06 10.47
C ASP A 133 13.44 -5.56 10.08
N PRO A 134 12.34 -5.00 9.55
CA PRO A 134 12.35 -3.68 8.93
C PRO A 134 12.33 -2.57 9.99
N GLU A 135 13.14 -1.55 9.79
CA GLU A 135 13.20 -0.36 10.65
C GLU A 135 12.51 0.81 9.95
N PRO A 136 11.47 1.43 10.56
CA PRO A 136 10.82 2.59 9.97
C PRO A 136 11.68 3.84 10.16
N GLU A 137 11.82 4.63 9.10
CA GLU A 137 12.57 5.88 9.07
C GLU A 137 11.62 7.06 8.89
N GLY A 138 11.63 8.01 9.82
CA GLY A 138 10.89 9.28 9.72
C GLY A 138 11.81 10.43 9.29
N SER A 139 11.31 11.33 8.43
CA SER A 139 11.98 12.61 8.11
C SER A 139 11.32 13.78 8.85
N ASP A 140 12.08 14.85 9.09
CA ASP A 140 11.64 16.07 9.80
C ASP A 140 10.89 15.78 11.11
N MET A 141 11.38 14.81 11.87
CA MET A 141 10.66 14.26 13.02
C MET A 141 10.44 15.31 14.11
N ARG A 142 9.17 15.46 14.49
CA ARG A 142 8.75 16.22 15.66
C ARG A 142 8.15 15.29 16.69
N ILE A 143 8.85 15.09 17.81
CA ILE A 143 8.36 14.25 18.91
C ILE A 143 7.11 14.91 19.52
N ILE A 144 6.05 14.12 19.63
CA ILE A 144 4.82 14.49 20.35
C ILE A 144 4.97 13.96 21.77
N SER A 145 5.18 14.88 22.71
CA SER A 145 5.13 14.59 24.14
C SER A 145 3.74 14.96 24.67
N PHE A 146 3.17 14.09 25.49
CA PHE A 146 1.97 14.38 26.26
C PHE A 146 2.34 14.30 27.74
N GLU A 147 2.00 15.34 28.49
CA GLU A 147 2.00 15.30 29.95
C GLU A 147 0.53 15.13 30.38
N PRO A 148 0.19 14.09 31.15
CA PRO A 148 -1.15 13.94 31.67
C PRO A 148 -1.47 15.01 32.72
N ASP A 149 -2.47 15.85 32.42
CA ASP A 149 -3.01 16.87 33.34
C ASP A 149 -3.63 16.29 34.64
N TRP A 150 -3.69 14.97 34.80
CA TRP A 150 -4.34 14.31 35.96
C TRP A 150 -3.40 14.04 37.14
N GLU A 151 -2.11 14.36 37.05
CA GLU A 151 -1.17 14.23 38.18
C GLU A 151 -1.22 15.41 39.17
N GLU A 152 -2.00 16.46 38.91
CA GLU A 152 -2.31 17.50 39.91
C GLU A 152 -3.56 17.15 40.73
N ARG A 153 -3.48 16.15 41.63
CA ARG A 153 -4.47 15.97 42.72
C ARG A 153 -3.85 15.49 44.03
#